data_AF-A0A367R7W7-F1
#
_entry.id   AF-A0A367R7W7-F1
#
_cell.length_a   1.000
_cell.length_b   1.000
_cell.length_c   1.000
_cell.angle_alpha   90.00
_cell.angle_beta   90.00
_cell.angle_gamma   90.00
#
_symmetry.space_group_name_H-M   'P 1'
#
loop_
_entity.id
_entity.type
_entity.pdbx_description
1 polymer ?
#
loop_
_entity_poly.entity_id
_entity_poly.type
_entity_poly.pdbx_seq_one_letter_code
_entity_poly.pdbx_strand_id
1 'polypeptide(L)'
;MKAAECLGAIAPGHSEAIAALIGLLNNSRNKWTRWQATESLGKIGTGNQYAIAALTAVLNNQDDDLRWQAALSLENLTPVTQKLVLADVAKLT
;
A
#
# COMPACT_ATOMS: atom_id res chain seq x y z
N MET A 1 11.93 -7.22 -11.20
CA MET A 1 11.95 -6.23 -10.10
C MET A 1 11.28 -4.89 -10.44
N LYS A 2 11.15 -4.49 -11.72
CA LYS A 2 10.57 -3.17 -12.08
C LYS A 2 9.02 -3.09 -12.07
N ALA A 3 8.31 -4.20 -12.22
CA ALA A 3 6.88 -4.17 -12.57
C ALA A 3 5.98 -3.60 -11.46
N ALA A 4 6.15 -4.00 -10.19
CA ALA A 4 5.34 -3.49 -9.08
C ALA A 4 5.53 -1.99 -8.88
N GLU A 5 6.78 -1.54 -8.91
CA GLU A 5 7.15 -0.12 -8.80
C GLU A 5 6.54 0.72 -9.94
N CYS A 6 6.62 0.24 -11.18
CA CYS A 6 6.00 0.92 -12.33
C CYS A 6 4.48 1.05 -12.19
N LEU A 7 3.80 0.02 -11.67
CA LEU A 7 2.36 0.07 -11.42
C LEU A 7 2.01 1.07 -10.31
N GLY A 8 2.86 1.19 -9.29
CA GLY A 8 2.72 2.19 -8.22
C GLY A 8 2.91 3.64 -8.66
N ALA A 9 3.44 3.89 -9.86
CA ALA A 9 3.58 5.23 -10.44
C ALA A 9 2.34 5.68 -11.25
N ILE A 10 1.32 4.83 -11.37
CA ILE A 10 0.08 5.13 -12.08
C ILE A 10 -0.84 5.98 -11.19
N ALA A 11 -1.67 6.84 -11.78
CA ALA A 11 -2.63 7.65 -11.06
C ALA A 11 -3.58 6.77 -10.20
N PRO A 12 -3.92 7.21 -8.96
CA PRO A 12 -4.83 6.47 -8.07
C PRO A 12 -6.14 6.08 -8.75
N GLY A 13 -6.64 4.88 -8.43
CA GLY A 13 -7.95 4.40 -8.94
C GLY A 13 -7.90 3.58 -10.23
N HIS A 14 -6.73 3.33 -10.83
CA HIS A 14 -6.59 2.37 -11.93
C HIS A 14 -6.79 0.93 -11.43
N SER A 15 -7.98 0.40 -11.67
CA SER A 15 -8.42 -0.89 -11.11
C SER A 15 -7.58 -2.07 -11.61
N GLU A 16 -7.11 -2.04 -12.86
CA GLU A 16 -6.22 -3.08 -13.41
C GLU A 16 -4.85 -3.08 -12.72
N ALA A 17 -4.29 -1.91 -12.41
CA ALA A 17 -3.01 -1.80 -11.72
C ALA A 17 -3.11 -2.35 -10.30
N ILE A 18 -4.20 -2.03 -9.60
CA ILE A 18 -4.49 -2.56 -8.27
C ILE A 18 -4.65 -4.09 -8.31
N ALA A 19 -5.40 -4.62 -9.28
CA ALA A 19 -5.57 -6.07 -9.43
C ALA A 19 -4.23 -6.78 -9.70
N ALA A 20 -3.39 -6.20 -10.57
CA ALA A 20 -2.07 -6.75 -10.86
C ALA A 20 -1.15 -6.75 -9.63
N LEU A 21 -1.15 -5.67 -8.84
CA LEU A 21 -0.38 -5.60 -7.59
C LEU A 21 -0.86 -6.61 -6.55
N ILE A 22 -2.18 -6.79 -6.39
CA ILE A 22 -2.75 -7.84 -5.53
C ILE A 22 -2.31 -9.23 -6.01
N GLY A 23 -2.30 -9.45 -7.33
CA GLY A 23 -1.79 -10.68 -7.93
C GLY A 23 -0.32 -10.95 -7.57
N LEU A 24 0.54 -9.93 -7.65
CA LEU A 24 1.95 -10.02 -7.28
C LEU A 24 2.14 -10.30 -5.79
N LEU A 25 1.36 -9.63 -4.94
CA LEU A 25 1.38 -9.81 -3.49
C LEU A 25 1.07 -11.26 -3.10
N ASN A 26 0.05 -11.87 -3.72
CA ASN A 26 -0.41 -13.20 -3.37
C ASN A 26 0.40 -14.34 -4.00
N ASN A 27 0.94 -14.14 -5.21
CA ASN A 27 1.55 -15.23 -5.98
C ASN A 27 3.08 -15.17 -6.04
N SER A 28 3.70 -14.05 -5.67
CA SER A 28 5.16 -13.93 -5.72
C SER A 28 5.83 -14.73 -4.60
N ARG A 29 6.78 -15.59 -4.97
CA ARG A 29 7.71 -16.24 -4.02
C ARG A 29 8.79 -15.27 -3.53
N ASN A 30 9.08 -14.22 -4.29
CA ASN A 30 10.11 -13.25 -3.95
C ASN A 30 9.57 -12.22 -2.93
N LYS A 31 10.19 -12.18 -1.75
CA LYS A 31 9.82 -11.28 -0.64
C LYS A 31 9.88 -9.81 -1.04
N TRP A 32 10.92 -9.39 -1.76
CA TRP A 32 11.06 -8.02 -2.24
C TRP A 32 9.93 -7.60 -3.19
N THR A 33 9.52 -8.49 -4.08
CA THR A 33 8.39 -8.23 -4.99
C THR A 33 7.07 -8.08 -4.24
N ARG A 34 6.83 -8.90 -3.20
CA ARG A 34 5.66 -8.72 -2.32
C ARG A 34 5.72 -7.40 -1.58
N TRP A 35 6.89 -7.05 -1.03
CA TRP A 35 7.10 -5.78 -0.33
C TRP A 35 6.81 -4.57 -1.23
N GLN A 36 7.35 -4.55 -2.45
CA GLN A 36 7.06 -3.49 -3.43
C GLN A 36 5.58 -3.45 -3.80
N ALA A 37 4.92 -4.60 -3.96
CA ALA A 37 3.49 -4.64 -4.25
C ALA A 37 2.66 -4.04 -3.10
N THR A 38 3.00 -4.38 -1.85
CA THR A 38 2.39 -3.79 -0.65
C THR A 38 2.59 -2.28 -0.60
N GLU A 39 3.80 -1.79 -0.85
CA GLU A 39 4.10 -0.36 -0.88
C GLU A 39 3.29 0.37 -1.97
N SER A 40 3.31 -0.15 -3.21
CA SER A 40 2.59 0.44 -4.35
C SER A 40 1.07 0.47 -4.13
N LEU A 41 0.49 -0.57 -3.51
CA LEU A 41 -0.92 -0.58 -3.14
C LEU A 41 -1.29 0.57 -2.20
N GLY A 42 -0.41 0.93 -1.26
CA GLY A 42 -0.62 2.09 -0.38
C GLY A 42 -0.58 3.44 -1.10
N LYS A 43 0.09 3.53 -2.26
CA LYS A 43 0.21 4.76 -3.05
C LYS A 43 -0.99 4.98 -3.98
N ILE A 44 -1.49 3.92 -4.61
CA ILE A 44 -2.51 4.02 -5.67
C ILE A 44 -3.90 3.51 -5.26
N GLY A 45 -4.00 2.82 -4.12
CA GLY A 45 -5.21 2.13 -3.65
C GLY A 45 -6.22 3.01 -2.93
N THR A 46 -6.05 4.34 -2.90
CA THR A 46 -6.91 5.25 -2.13
C THR A 46 -8.36 5.12 -2.57
N GLY A 47 -9.26 4.82 -1.63
CA GLY A 47 -10.68 4.58 -1.92
C GLY A 47 -10.99 3.23 -2.58
N ASN A 48 -10.00 2.35 -2.78
CA ASN A 48 -10.21 1.02 -3.34
C ASN A 48 -10.32 -0.05 -2.25
N GLN A 49 -11.51 -0.62 -2.09
CA GLN A 49 -11.79 -1.65 -1.09
C GLN A 49 -10.94 -2.93 -1.24
N TYR A 50 -10.55 -3.30 -2.46
CA TYR A 50 -9.72 -4.48 -2.71
C TYR A 50 -8.28 -4.25 -2.28
N ALA A 51 -7.75 -3.03 -2.49
CA ALA A 51 -6.43 -2.66 -1.99
C ALA A 51 -6.40 -2.68 -0.45
N ILE A 52 -7.41 -2.11 0.20
CA ILE A 52 -7.55 -2.12 1.66
C ILE A 52 -7.61 -3.56 2.17
N ALA A 53 -8.49 -4.39 1.63
CA ALA A 53 -8.64 -5.78 2.05
C ALA A 53 -7.34 -6.59 1.88
N ALA A 54 -6.64 -6.41 0.75
CA ALA A 54 -5.37 -7.08 0.50
C ALA A 54 -4.29 -6.67 1.52
N LEU A 55 -4.15 -5.37 1.80
CA LEU A 55 -3.20 -4.88 2.80
C LEU A 55 -3.56 -5.34 4.22
N THR A 56 -4.84 -5.36 4.59
CA THR A 56 -5.29 -5.90 5.88
C THR A 56 -4.96 -7.38 6.03
N ALA A 57 -5.07 -8.18 4.96
CA ALA A 57 -4.66 -9.59 5.00
C ALA A 57 -3.14 -9.74 5.27
N VAL A 58 -2.32 -8.85 4.73
CA VAL A 58 -0.85 -8.86 4.95
C VAL A 58 -0.46 -8.58 6.39
N LEU A 59 -1.29 -7.87 7.18
CA LEU A 59 -1.04 -7.66 8.60
C LEU A 59 -0.99 -8.97 9.41
N ASN A 60 -1.54 -10.06 8.89
CA ASN A 60 -1.49 -11.38 9.51
C ASN A 60 -0.36 -12.27 8.94
N ASN A 61 0.53 -11.73 8.11
CA ASN A 61 1.65 -12.48 7.54
C ASN A 61 2.72 -12.80 8.60
N GLN A 62 3.39 -13.95 8.47
CA GLN A 62 4.50 -14.33 9.35
C GLN A 62 5.76 -13.46 9.16
N ASP A 63 5.85 -12.74 8.05
CA ASP A 63 6.95 -11.85 7.71
C ASP A 63 6.78 -10.46 8.31
N ASP A 64 7.59 -10.14 9.32
CA ASP A 64 7.55 -8.89 10.08
C ASP A 64 7.72 -7.65 9.20
N ASP A 65 8.65 -7.68 8.22
CA ASP A 65 8.88 -6.57 7.30
C ASP A 65 7.65 -6.30 6.44
N LEU A 66 6.96 -7.37 6.05
CA LEU A 66 5.76 -7.30 5.22
C LEU A 66 4.57 -6.76 6.03
N ARG A 67 4.45 -7.17 7.31
CA ARG A 67 3.44 -6.62 8.23
C ARG A 67 3.65 -5.13 8.47
N TRP A 68 4.89 -4.72 8.75
CA TRP A 68 5.25 -3.32 8.94
C TRP A 68 4.90 -2.48 7.71
N GLN A 69 5.31 -2.95 6.53
CA GLN A 69 5.00 -2.25 5.28
C GLN A 69 3.49 -2.14 5.02
N ALA A 70 2.72 -3.16 5.35
CA ALA A 70 1.26 -3.12 5.18
C ALA A 70 0.59 -2.10 6.11
N ALA A 71 1.08 -1.94 7.35
CA ALA A 71 0.59 -0.91 8.26
C ALA A 71 0.83 0.49 7.70
N LEU A 72 2.06 0.77 7.23
CA LEU A 72 2.39 2.05 6.58
C LEU A 72 1.56 2.29 5.32
N SER A 73 1.38 1.27 4.49
CA SER A 73 0.57 1.37 3.28
C SER A 73 -0.90 1.68 3.61
N LEU A 74 -1.47 1.09 4.67
CA LEU A 74 -2.84 1.37 5.10
C LEU A 74 -2.99 2.80 5.64
N GLU A 75 -2.00 3.31 6.36
CA GLU A 75 -1.96 4.71 6.81
C GLU A 75 -2.04 5.68 5.62
N ASN A 76 -1.28 5.41 4.55
CA ASN A 76 -1.28 6.20 3.32
C ASN A 76 -2.63 6.21 2.59
N LEU A 77 -3.44 5.15 2.75
CA LEU A 77 -4.76 5.05 2.13
C LEU A 77 -5.85 5.85 2.84
N THR A 78 -5.62 6.27 4.09
CA THR A 78 -6.62 7.01 4.86
C THR A 78 -6.51 8.52 4.59
N PRO A 79 -7.56 9.17 4.04
CA PRO A 79 -7.54 10.63 3.81
C PRO A 79 -7.45 11.44 5.11
N VAL A 80 -7.82 10.84 6.25
CA VAL A 80 -7.79 11.47 7.57
C VAL A 80 -6.38 11.89 7.97
N THR A 81 -5.37 11.08 7.65
CA THR A 81 -3.98 11.36 8.03
C THR A 81 -3.35 12.48 7.20
N GLN A 82 -3.74 12.61 5.92
CA GLN A 82 -3.30 13.73 5.08
C GLN A 82 -3.76 15.10 5.62
N LYS A 83 -4.84 15.15 6.43
CA LYS A 83 -5.34 16.37 7.06
C LYS A 83 -4.82 16.57 8.50
N LEU A 84 -4.52 15.49 9.23
CA LEU A 84 -4.05 15.56 10.62
C LEU A 84 -2.55 15.91 10.74
N VAL A 85 -1.70 15.46 9.80
CA VAL A 85 -0.26 15.80 9.85
C VAL A 85 -0.03 17.31 9.67
N LEU A 86 -0.89 18.02 8.93
CA LEU A 86 -0.82 19.49 8.84
C LEU A 86 -1.36 20.21 10.09
N ALA A 87 -2.28 19.61 10.83
CA ALA A 87 -2.88 20.23 12.02
C ALA A 87 -2.01 20.10 13.27
N ASP A 88 -1.20 19.06 13.37
CA ASP A 88 -0.33 18.82 14.53
C ASP A 88 1.03 19.53 14.41
N VAL A 89 1.55 19.74 13.19
CA VAL A 89 2.79 20.51 12.98
C VAL A 89 2.54 22.02 13.14
N ALA A 90 1.34 22.51 12.85
CA ALA A 90 0.96 23.91 13.02
C ALA A 90 0.70 24.34 14.48
N LYS A 91 0.68 23.39 15.44
CA LYS A 91 0.54 23.69 16.88
C LYS A 91 1.89 23.74 17.62
N LEU A 92 3.00 23.54 16.91
CA LEU A 92 4.36 23.55 17.45
C LEU A 92 5.19 24.77 16.99
N THR A 93 4.56 25.76 16.38
CA THR A 93 5.13 27.08 16.05
C THR A 93 4.21 28.17 16.56
#